data_AF-A0A066UBN7-F1
#
_entry.id   AF-A0A066UBN7-F1
#
_cell.length_a   1.000
_cell.length_b   1.000
_cell.length_c   1.000
_cell.angle_alpha   90.00
_cell.angle_beta   90.00
_cell.angle_gamma   90.00
#
_symmetry.space_group_name_H-M   'P 1'
#
loop_
_entity.id
_entity.type
_entity.pdbx_description
1 polymer ?
#
loop_
_entity_poly.entity_id
_entity_poly.type
_entity_poly.pdbx_seq_one_letter_code
_entity_poly.pdbx_strand_id
1 'polypeptide(L)'
;MYIILQLFDFILHIDERLAVFLADYGIWIYGILFLIICVETGLVVMPFLPGDSLLFAVGALAAFTGELNPALLIALLFVAAVLGDTLNYHIGKYIGPKVFGKNYRLINKDYLFKTQAFF
;
A
#
# COMPACT_ATOMS: atom_id res chain seq x y z
N MET A 1 -7.73 -19.06 13.64
CA MET A 1 -8.90 -18.47 12.94
C MET A 1 -9.31 -17.13 13.54
N TYR A 2 -9.45 -17.00 14.86
CA TYR A 2 -9.82 -15.73 15.53
C TYR A 2 -8.81 -14.58 15.31
N ILE A 3 -7.51 -14.86 15.47
CA ILE A 3 -6.44 -13.85 15.31
C ILE A 3 -6.37 -13.26 13.89
N ILE A 4 -6.61 -14.07 12.86
CA ILE A 4 -6.57 -13.63 11.46
C ILE A 4 -7.74 -12.70 11.17
N LEU A 5 -8.94 -13.05 11.63
CA LEU A 5 -10.13 -12.21 11.47
C LEU A 5 -9.98 -10.89 12.24
N GLN A 6 -9.41 -10.93 13.44
CA GLN A 6 -9.14 -9.74 14.23
C GLN A 6 -8.10 -8.82 13.58
N LEU A 7 -7.07 -9.38 12.95
CA LEU A 7 -6.08 -8.60 12.19
C LEU A 7 -6.70 -7.98 10.93
N PHE A 8 -7.58 -8.73 10.24
CA PHE A 8 -8.26 -8.27 9.03
C PHE A 8 -9.25 -7.13 9.34
N ASP A 9 -10.03 -7.28 10.41
CA ASP A 9 -10.96 -6.26 10.90
C ASP A 9 -10.23 -4.99 11.37
N PHE A 10 -9.09 -5.16 12.02
CA PHE A 10 -8.20 -4.07 12.43
C PHE A 10 -7.64 -3.30 11.23
N ILE A 11 -7.18 -4.00 10.19
CA ILE A 11 -6.64 -3.41 8.97
C ILE A 11 -7.72 -2.65 8.19
N LEU A 12 -8.93 -3.17 8.13
CA LEU A 12 -10.03 -2.56 7.39
C LEU A 12 -10.59 -1.28 8.05
N HIS A 13 -10.57 -1.19 9.38
CA HIS A 13 -11.10 -0.02 10.12
C HIS A 13 -9.97 0.87 10.65
N ILE A 14 -8.81 0.84 10.00
CA ILE A 14 -7.63 1.57 10.45
C ILE A 14 -7.79 3.09 10.27
N ASP A 15 -8.65 3.51 9.35
CA ASP A 15 -9.03 4.90 9.08
C ASP A 15 -9.86 5.50 10.23
N GLU A 16 -10.79 4.76 10.81
CA GLU A 16 -11.58 5.20 11.98
C GLU A 16 -10.72 5.27 13.26
N ARG A 17 -9.78 4.34 13.41
CA ARG A 17 -8.85 4.31 14.57
C ARG A 17 -7.68 5.28 14.41
N LEU A 18 -7.49 5.87 13.24
CA LEU A 18 -6.37 6.73 12.93
C LEU A 18 -6.29 7.95 13.83
N ALA A 19 -7.44 8.53 14.18
CA ALA A 19 -7.51 9.67 15.09
C ALA A 19 -7.00 9.32 16.51
N VAL A 20 -7.28 8.09 16.97
CA VAL A 20 -6.77 7.57 18.26
C VAL A 20 -5.28 7.27 18.16
N PHE A 21 -4.83 6.69 17.04
CA PHE A 21 -3.41 6.48 16.79
C PHE A 21 -2.63 7.78 16.71
N LEU A 22 -3.20 8.85 16.15
CA LEU A 22 -2.56 10.16 16.12
C LEU A 22 -2.26 10.67 17.53
N ALA A 23 -3.28 10.60 18.40
CA ALA A 23 -3.21 11.09 19.77
C ALA A 23 -2.23 10.28 20.64
N ASP A 24 -2.16 8.96 20.45
CA ASP A 24 -1.30 8.09 21.26
C ASP A 24 0.13 7.94 20.72
N TYR A 25 0.33 8.01 19.39
CA TYR A 25 1.60 7.64 18.76
C TYR A 25 2.43 8.84 18.27
N GLY A 26 1.87 10.06 18.20
CA GLY A 26 2.61 11.28 17.85
C GLY A 26 3.49 11.09 16.60
N ILE A 27 4.81 11.22 16.74
CA ILE A 27 5.77 11.11 15.62
C ILE A 27 5.79 9.73 14.93
N TRP A 28 5.33 8.66 15.60
CA TRP A 28 5.37 7.31 15.03
C TRP A 28 4.34 7.11 13.91
N ILE A 29 3.31 7.97 13.83
CA ILE A 29 2.30 7.88 12.78
C ILE A 29 2.90 8.01 11.38
N TYR A 30 3.96 8.81 11.22
CA TYR A 30 4.69 8.94 9.96
C TYR A 30 5.25 7.60 9.48
N GLY A 31 5.83 6.80 10.39
CA GLY A 31 6.37 5.49 10.05
C GLY A 31 5.28 4.46 9.75
N ILE A 32 4.17 4.50 10.48
CA ILE A 32 3.03 3.60 10.24
C ILE A 32 2.42 3.87 8.86
N LEU A 33 2.15 5.15 8.54
CA LEU A 33 1.62 5.56 7.25
C LEU A 33 2.58 5.21 6.10
N PHE A 34 3.88 5.44 6.29
CA PHE A 34 4.90 5.01 5.34
C PHE A 34 4.76 3.53 5.01
N LEU A 35 4.66 2.69 6.03
CA LEU A 35 4.61 1.24 5.86
C LEU A 35 3.32 0.80 5.18
N ILE A 36 2.17 1.33 5.59
CA ILE A 36 0.86 1.02 5.00
C ILE A 36 0.85 1.32 3.50
N ILE A 37 1.19 2.56 3.11
CA ILE A 37 1.18 2.97 1.71
C ILE A 37 2.23 2.22 0.89
N CYS A 38 3.42 2.00 1.45
CA CYS A 38 4.48 1.23 0.78
C CYS A 38 4.05 -0.24 0.57
N VAL A 39 3.30 -0.83 1.50
CA VAL A 39 2.82 -2.22 1.40
C VAL A 39 1.67 -2.33 0.41
N GLU A 40 0.72 -1.40 0.43
CA GLU A 40 -0.43 -1.38 -0.49
C GLU A 40 0.00 -1.24 -1.95
N THR A 41 0.94 -0.32 -2.22
CA THR A 41 1.49 -0.12 -3.57
C THR A 41 2.54 -1.18 -3.94
N GLY A 42 3.29 -1.67 -2.94
CA GLY A 42 4.44 -2.56 -3.13
C GLY A 42 4.12 -4.05 -3.27
N LEU A 43 3.05 -4.53 -2.63
CA LEU A 43 2.68 -5.95 -2.67
C LEU A 43 1.47 -6.17 -3.60
N VAL A 44 1.70 -6.97 -4.65
CA VAL A 44 0.67 -7.42 -5.62
C VAL A 44 -0.59 -8.00 -4.96
N VAL A 45 -0.49 -8.56 -3.75
CA VAL A 45 -1.59 -9.28 -3.05
C VAL A 45 -2.25 -8.42 -1.96
N MET A 46 -1.72 -7.24 -1.64
CA MET A 46 -2.26 -6.37 -0.57
C MET A 46 -2.96 -5.07 -1.02
N PRO A 47 -3.75 -5.02 -2.12
CA PRO A 47 -4.57 -3.85 -2.43
C PRO A 47 -5.81 -3.71 -1.51
N PHE A 48 -5.91 -4.50 -0.45
CA PHE A 48 -7.02 -4.47 0.51
C PHE A 48 -6.78 -3.48 1.67
N LEU A 49 -5.61 -2.84 1.74
CA LEU A 49 -5.34 -1.77 2.69
C LEU A 49 -6.04 -0.48 2.24
N PRO A 50 -6.74 0.25 3.12
CA PRO A 50 -7.46 1.46 2.74
C PRO A 50 -6.55 2.71 2.73
N GLY A 51 -5.53 2.74 1.87
CA GLY A 51 -4.54 3.83 1.82
C GLY A 51 -5.09 5.17 1.40
N ASP A 52 -5.95 5.22 0.38
CA ASP A 52 -6.55 6.47 -0.10
C ASP A 52 -7.35 7.17 1.00
N SER A 53 -8.18 6.40 1.72
CA SER A 53 -8.96 6.91 2.86
C SER A 53 -8.06 7.37 4.01
N LEU A 54 -6.98 6.63 4.29
CA LEU A 54 -5.95 7.02 5.27
C LEU A 54 -5.27 8.33 4.87
N LEU A 55 -4.84 8.49 3.63
CA LEU A 55 -4.22 9.72 3.12
C LEU A 55 -5.14 10.92 3.33
N PHE A 56 -6.43 10.77 3.05
CA PHE A 56 -7.44 11.81 3.28
C PHE A 56 -7.62 12.12 4.76
N ALA A 57 -7.76 11.10 5.61
CA ALA A 57 -7.94 11.26 7.05
C ALA A 57 -6.74 11.96 7.71
N VAL A 58 -5.51 11.58 7.35
CA VAL A 58 -4.30 12.24 7.88
C VAL A 58 -4.17 13.66 7.37
N GLY A 59 -4.49 13.93 6.11
CA GLY A 59 -4.50 15.28 5.55
C GLY A 59 -5.47 16.19 6.30
N ALA A 60 -6.67 15.70 6.59
CA ALA A 60 -7.65 16.40 7.41
C ALA A 60 -7.12 16.64 8.83
N LEU A 61 -6.58 15.60 9.49
CA LEU A 61 -6.03 15.70 10.85
C LEU A 61 -4.84 16.68 10.92
N ALA A 62 -3.94 16.67 9.94
CA ALA A 62 -2.82 17.61 9.85
C ALA A 62 -3.31 19.06 9.78
N ALA A 63 -4.40 19.31 9.03
CA ALA A 63 -5.01 20.63 8.92
C ALA A 63 -5.73 21.09 10.20
N PHE A 64 -6.39 20.18 10.92
CA PHE A 64 -7.19 20.51 12.12
C PHE A 64 -6.38 20.57 13.41
N THR A 65 -5.42 19.67 13.59
CA THR A 65 -4.65 19.54 14.85
C THR A 65 -3.37 20.37 14.82
N GLY A 66 -2.78 20.59 13.64
CA GLY A 66 -1.47 21.22 13.49
C GLY A 66 -0.29 20.42 14.06
N GLU A 67 -0.54 19.21 14.59
CA GLU A 67 0.50 18.36 15.18
C GLU A 67 1.37 17.66 14.13
N LEU A 68 0.84 17.54 12.91
CA LEU A 68 1.57 16.98 11.78
C LEU A 68 2.03 18.07 10.83
N ASN A 69 3.32 18.05 10.50
CA ASN A 69 3.87 18.86 9.43
C ASN A 69 3.41 18.29 8.06
N PRO A 70 2.61 19.05 7.28
CA PRO A 70 2.07 18.56 6.01
C PRO A 70 3.16 18.41 4.94
N ALA A 71 4.20 19.27 4.93
CA ALA A 71 5.29 19.16 3.97
C ALA A 71 6.12 17.88 4.20
N LEU A 72 6.39 17.56 5.47
CA LEU A 72 7.06 16.30 5.84
C LEU A 72 6.20 15.09 5.46
N LEU A 73 4.89 15.16 5.72
CA LEU A 73 3.94 14.11 5.39
C LEU A 73 3.95 13.83 3.88
N ILE A 74 3.82 14.87 3.07
CA ILE A 74 3.82 14.77 1.60
C ILE A 74 5.12 14.14 1.10
N ALA A 75 6.28 14.62 1.57
CA ALA A 75 7.57 14.08 1.15
C ALA A 75 7.73 12.60 1.54
N LEU A 76 7.32 12.23 2.75
CA LEU A 76 7.42 10.87 3.27
C LEU A 76 6.50 9.90 2.53
N LEU A 77 5.25 10.31 2.26
CA LEU A 77 4.27 9.49 1.54
C LEU A 77 4.64 9.34 0.06
N PHE A 78 5.20 10.39 -0.55
CA PHE A 78 5.74 10.31 -1.90
C PHE A 78 6.86 9.27 -1.99
N VAL A 79 7.81 9.30 -1.04
CA VAL A 79 8.90 8.30 -0.99
C VAL A 79 8.33 6.89 -0.74
N ALA A 80 7.33 6.74 0.12
CA ALA A 80 6.65 5.47 0.36
C ALA A 80 6.06 4.88 -0.93
N ALA A 81 5.30 5.69 -1.68
CA ALA A 81 4.68 5.28 -2.94
C ALA A 81 5.72 4.91 -4.00
N VAL A 82 6.76 5.72 -4.19
CA VAL A 82 7.82 5.44 -5.16
C VAL A 82 8.58 4.16 -4.81
N LEU A 83 8.89 3.94 -3.53
CA LEU A 83 9.55 2.72 -3.08
C LEU A 83 8.65 1.50 -3.22
N GLY A 84 7.37 1.62 -2.86
CA GLY A 84 6.36 0.60 -3.08
C GLY A 84 6.28 0.20 -4.54
N ASP A 85 6.02 1.14 -5.45
CA ASP A 85 5.95 0.85 -6.89
C ASP A 85 7.24 0.25 -7.45
N THR A 86 8.40 0.72 -6.98
CA THR A 86 9.69 0.15 -7.37
C THR A 86 9.81 -1.31 -6.91
N LEU A 87 9.43 -1.61 -5.67
CA LEU A 87 9.40 -2.98 -5.15
C LEU A 87 8.42 -3.85 -5.94
N ASN A 88 7.22 -3.33 -6.21
CA ASN A 88 6.19 -4.01 -6.99
C ASN A 88 6.70 -4.37 -8.39
N TYR A 89 7.36 -3.43 -9.07
CA TYR A 89 7.99 -3.67 -10.36
C TYR A 89 9.06 -4.77 -10.29
N HIS A 90 9.95 -4.72 -9.29
CA HIS A 90 11.01 -5.72 -9.14
C HIS A 90 10.44 -7.12 -8.84
N ILE A 91 9.42 -7.20 -8.00
CA ILE A 91 8.68 -8.43 -7.69
C ILE A 91 8.05 -8.97 -8.99
N GLY A 92 7.35 -8.13 -9.75
CA GLY A 92 6.74 -8.51 -11.03
C GLY A 92 7.78 -8.97 -12.06
N LYS A 93 8.92 -8.28 -12.18
CA LYS A 93 10.02 -8.64 -13.08
C LYS A 93 10.69 -9.96 -12.69
N TYR A 94 10.84 -10.24 -11.40
CA TYR A 94 11.47 -11.47 -10.92
C TYR A 94 10.52 -12.68 -10.97
N ILE A 95 9.25 -12.48 -10.59
CA ILE A 95 8.23 -13.53 -10.55
C ILE A 95 7.70 -13.83 -11.96
N GLY A 96 7.55 -12.82 -12.81
CA GLY A 96 7.01 -12.93 -14.17
C GLY A 96 7.60 -14.11 -14.96
N PRO A 97 8.92 -14.15 -15.23
CA PRO A 97 9.55 -15.23 -16.00
C PRO A 97 9.30 -16.63 -15.42
N LYS A 98 9.25 -16.77 -14.09
CA LYS A 98 8.97 -18.05 -13.41
C LYS A 98 7.51 -18.48 -13.55
N VAL A 99 6.58 -17.53 -13.61
CA VAL A 99 5.15 -17.80 -13.79
C VAL A 99 4.82 -18.07 -15.27
N PHE A 100 5.47 -17.39 -16.21
CA PHE A 100 5.26 -17.57 -17.65
C PHE A 100 5.79 -18.92 -18.18
N GLY A 101 6.79 -19.52 -17.51
CA GLY A 101 7.33 -20.84 -17.87
C GLY A 101 6.36 -22.01 -17.62
N LYS A 102 5.37 -21.85 -16.74
CA LYS A 102 4.37 -22.89 -16.42
C LYS A 102 3.02 -22.55 -17.08
N ASN A 103 2.31 -23.55 -17.59
CA ASN A 103 0.93 -23.38 -18.07
C ASN A 103 -0.03 -23.31 -16.87
N TYR A 104 -0.30 -22.11 -16.39
CA TYR A 104 -1.35 -21.88 -15.38
C TYR A 104 -2.70 -21.64 -16.07
N ARG A 105 -3.78 -22.28 -15.59
CA ARG A 105 -5.16 -22.08 -16.11
C ARG A 105 -5.64 -20.62 -16.06
N LEU A 106 -5.03 -19.80 -15.21
CA LEU A 106 -5.39 -18.40 -15.00
C LEU A 106 -4.65 -17.43 -15.94
N ILE A 107 -3.64 -17.90 -16.70
CA ILE A 107 -2.81 -17.04 -17.56
C ILE A 107 -2.89 -17.54 -18.99
N ASN A 108 -3.54 -16.76 -19.85
CA ASN A 108 -3.62 -17.07 -21.28
C ASN A 108 -2.43 -16.44 -22.02
N LYS A 109 -1.50 -17.29 -22.48
CA LYS A 109 -0.24 -16.89 -23.11
C LYS A 109 -0.45 -16.16 -24.43
N ASP A 110 -1.50 -16.47 -25.18
CA ASP A 110 -1.77 -15.82 -26.47
C ASP A 110 -2.02 -14.32 -26.33
N TYR A 111 -2.70 -13.90 -25.25
CA TYR A 111 -2.89 -12.47 -24.97
C TYR A 111 -1.59 -11.81 -24.51
N LEU A 112 -0.75 -12.50 -23.72
CA LEU A 112 0.57 -11.99 -23.32
C LEU A 112 1.48 -11.73 -24.51
N PHE A 113 1.58 -12.69 -25.46
CA PHE A 113 2.41 -12.52 -26.65
C PHE A 113 1.88 -11.41 -27.56
N LYS A 114 0.56 -11.25 -27.69
CA LYS A 114 -0.03 -10.12 -28.42
C LYS A 114 0.32 -8.78 -27.78
N THR A 115 0.28 -8.69 -26.46
CA THR A 115 0.69 -7.47 -25.73
C THR A 115 2.18 -7.18 -25.91
N GLN A 116 3.05 -8.20 -25.82
CA GLN A 116 4.49 -8.04 -26.08
C GLN A 116 4.83 -7.67 -27.53
N ALA A 117 4.00 -8.07 -28.50
CA ALA A 117 4.20 -7.68 -29.90
C ALA A 117 3.69 -6.26 -30.19
N PHE A 118 2.83 -5.70 -29.33
CA PHE A 118 2.24 -4.38 -29.49
C PHE A 118 3.07 -3.27 -28.83
N PHE A 119 3.70 -3.55 -27.69
CA PHE A 119 4.55 -2.62 -26.92
C PHE A 119 6.03 -2.91 -27.13
#